data_AF-A0ABD7NA30-F1
#
_entry.id   AF-A0ABD7NA30-F1
#
_cell.length_a   1.000
_cell.length_b   1.000
_cell.length_c   1.000
_cell.angle_alpha   90.00
_cell.angle_beta   90.00
_cell.angle_gamma   90.00
#
_symmetry.space_group_name_H-M   'P 1'
#
loop_
_entity.id
_entity.type
_entity.pdbx_description
1 polymer ?
#
loop_
_entity_poly.entity_id
_entity_poly.type
_entity_poly.pdbx_seq_one_letter_code
_entity_poly.pdbx_strand_id
1 'polypeptide(L)'
;MRRLIHYWRPLPIEIVGGMPREGYSEQQSAFLSMQPVDGGGSFRAYLTGRKPQDYMEAIGETDLEVTEEGEHNGAIVLCAGKYYEVVQRQEWQNGVINHYEYLLFGMKERDALALVG
;
A
#
# COMPACT_ATOMS: atom_id res chain seq x y z
N MET A 1 8.98 -7.83 12.04
CA MET A 1 8.36 -9.16 12.26
C MET A 1 7.41 -9.42 11.10
N ARG A 2 7.48 -10.59 10.45
CA ARG A 2 6.62 -10.96 9.32
C ARG A 2 5.18 -11.21 9.79
N ARG A 3 4.21 -10.57 9.15
CA ARG A 3 2.79 -10.60 9.49
C ARG A 3 1.97 -11.02 8.28
N LEU A 4 0.92 -11.81 8.52
CA LEU A 4 -0.11 -12.04 7.53
C LEU A 4 -0.87 -10.73 7.33
N ILE A 5 -1.05 -10.34 6.07
CA ILE A 5 -1.85 -9.21 5.67
C ILE A 5 -2.98 -9.67 4.76
N HIS A 6 -4.06 -8.90 4.74
CA HIS A 6 -5.04 -8.95 3.66
C HIS A 6 -4.85 -7.73 2.78
N TYR A 7 -5.07 -7.87 1.47
CA TYR A 7 -4.96 -6.74 0.56
C TYR A 7 -5.94 -6.81 -0.59
N TRP A 8 -6.18 -5.65 -1.19
CA TRP A 8 -7.00 -5.46 -2.36
C TRP A 8 -6.20 -4.64 -3.38
N ARG A 9 -6.25 -5.05 -4.64
CA ARG A 9 -5.55 -4.38 -5.73
C ARG A 9 -6.49 -3.42 -6.44
N PRO A 10 -6.04 -2.22 -6.81
CA PRO A 10 -6.85 -1.33 -7.64
C PRO A 10 -7.19 -2.04 -8.96
N LEU A 11 -8.43 -1.91 -9.40
CA LEU A 11 -8.86 -2.35 -10.72
C LEU A 11 -8.74 -1.20 -11.72
N PRO A 12 -8.63 -1.50 -13.03
CA PRO A 12 -8.74 -0.50 -14.07
C PRO A 12 -9.98 0.37 -13.88
N ILE A 13 -9.86 1.68 -14.11
CA ILE A 13 -11.00 2.60 -14.01
C ILE A 13 -11.99 2.26 -15.11
N GLU A 14 -13.24 2.03 -14.72
CA GLU A 14 -14.34 1.84 -15.66
C GLU A 14 -15.16 3.13 -15.75
N ILE A 15 -15.51 3.55 -16.97
CA ILE A 15 -16.42 4.66 -17.18
C ILE A 15 -17.84 4.10 -17.31
N VAL A 16 -18.65 4.27 -16.26
CA VAL A 16 -20.06 3.82 -16.26
C VAL A 16 -20.96 5.06 -16.27
N GLY A 17 -21.73 5.24 -17.35
CA GLY A 17 -22.62 6.39 -17.48
C GLY A 17 -21.89 7.74 -17.56
N GLY A 18 -20.65 7.77 -18.04
CA GLY A 18 -19.82 8.98 -18.13
C GLY A 18 -19.11 9.36 -16.83
N MET A 19 -19.24 8.56 -15.77
CA MET A 19 -18.52 8.76 -14.51
C MET A 19 -17.42 7.71 -14.34
N PRO A 20 -16.20 8.10 -13.93
CA PRO A 20 -15.17 7.14 -13.57
C PRO A 20 -15.58 6.42 -12.28
N ARG A 21 -15.50 5.09 -12.34
CA ARG A 21 -15.70 4.22 -11.20
C ARG A 21 -14.39 3.50 -10.91
N GLU A 22 -13.86 3.80 -9.73
CA GLU A 22 -12.75 3.06 -9.15
C GLU A 22 -13.28 1.81 -8.45
N GLY A 23 -12.53 0.73 -8.57
CA GLY A 23 -12.86 -0.55 -7.96
C GLY A 23 -11.62 -1.24 -7.46
N TYR A 24 -11.83 -2.25 -6.62
CA TYR A 24 -10.77 -3.05 -6.05
C TYR A 24 -11.05 -4.53 -6.30
N SER A 25 -9.99 -5.33 -6.41
CA SER A 25 -10.07 -6.78 -6.56
C SER A 25 -10.79 -7.43 -5.39
N GLU A 26 -11.09 -8.72 -5.48
CA GLU A 26 -11.41 -9.50 -4.27
C GLU A 26 -10.23 -9.49 -3.28
N GLN A 27 -10.53 -9.79 -2.01
CA GLN A 27 -9.55 -9.84 -0.93
C GLN A 27 -8.52 -10.96 -1.19
N GLN A 28 -7.25 -10.59 -1.14
CA GLN A 28 -6.11 -11.51 -1.22
C GLN A 28 -5.33 -11.51 0.09
N SER A 29 -4.35 -12.41 0.22
CA SER A 29 -3.51 -12.52 1.41
C SER A 29 -2.05 -12.74 1.07
N ALA A 30 -1.17 -12.09 1.83
CA ALA A 30 0.29 -12.17 1.66
C ALA A 30 0.99 -12.01 3.01
N PHE A 31 2.31 -12.20 3.03
CA PHE A 31 3.11 -11.93 4.21
C PHE A 31 4.07 -10.78 3.97
N LEU A 32 4.02 -9.78 4.84
CA LEU A 32 4.94 -8.63 4.85
C LEU A 32 5.63 -8.50 6.20
N SER A 33 6.90 -8.13 6.22
CA SER A 33 7.56 -7.63 7.44
C SER A 33 7.26 -6.15 7.59
N MET A 34 6.43 -5.79 8.57
CA MET A 34 6.02 -4.40 8.80
C MET A 34 6.70 -3.81 10.03
N GLN A 35 7.09 -2.53 9.93
CA GLN A 35 7.68 -1.75 11.01
C GLN A 35 7.24 -0.28 10.94
N PRO A 36 7.17 0.44 12.08
CA PRO A 36 6.98 1.87 12.05
C PRO A 36 8.10 2.57 11.30
N VAL A 37 7.77 3.67 10.60
CA VAL A 37 8.78 4.55 10.03
C VAL A 37 9.54 5.26 11.14
N ASP A 38 10.87 5.25 11.07
CA ASP A 38 11.75 5.95 12.01
C ASP A 38 12.34 7.26 11.45
N GLY A 39 12.07 7.57 10.17
CA GLY A 39 12.56 8.76 9.46
C GLY A 39 14.00 8.65 8.95
N GLY A 40 14.69 7.54 9.23
CA GLY A 40 16.04 7.22 8.73
C GLY A 40 16.06 6.23 7.57
N GLY A 41 14.94 5.55 7.30
CA GLY A 41 14.81 4.51 6.28
C GLY A 41 14.81 4.97 4.82
N SER A 42 14.61 4.00 3.92
CA SER A 42 14.70 4.10 2.46
C SER A 42 13.81 5.19 1.85
N PHE A 43 12.73 5.58 2.55
CA PHE A 43 11.74 6.56 2.08
C PHE A 43 11.92 7.97 2.64
N ARG A 44 13.07 8.28 3.25
CA ARG A 44 13.32 9.59 3.91
C ARG A 44 12.98 10.79 3.04
N ALA A 45 13.32 10.77 1.74
CA ALA A 45 13.01 11.86 0.82
C ALA A 45 11.49 12.11 0.71
N TYR A 46 10.70 11.03 0.59
CA TYR A 46 9.24 11.09 0.50
C TYR A 46 8.60 11.64 1.78
N LEU A 47 9.20 11.33 2.94
CA LEU A 47 8.71 11.75 4.25
C LEU A 47 9.00 13.23 4.58
N THR A 48 9.76 13.95 3.75
CA THR A 48 10.09 15.36 3.97
C THR A 48 8.81 16.20 4.05
N GLY A 49 8.57 16.85 5.20
CA GLY A 49 7.37 17.65 5.43
C GLY A 49 6.10 16.85 5.79
N ARG A 50 6.21 15.51 5.90
CA ARG A 50 5.13 14.62 6.34
C ARG A 50 5.38 14.17 7.79
N LYS A 51 4.35 13.64 8.46
CA LYS A 51 4.46 13.12 9.83
C LYS A 51 4.79 11.62 9.80
N PRO A 52 5.98 11.18 10.23
CA PRO A 52 6.39 9.77 10.13
C PRO A 52 5.45 8.78 10.83
N GLN A 53 4.83 9.19 11.94
CA GLN A 53 3.90 8.38 12.73
C GLN A 53 2.64 7.95 11.97
N ASP A 54 2.31 8.61 10.86
CA ASP A 54 1.16 8.26 10.01
C ASP A 54 1.52 7.16 8.98
N TYR A 55 2.76 6.68 8.99
CA TYR A 55 3.29 5.76 8.00
C TYR A 55 3.89 4.49 8.64
N MET A 56 3.91 3.42 7.84
CA MET A 56 4.62 2.17 8.14
C MET A 56 5.52 1.82 6.96
N GLU A 57 6.66 1.20 7.22
CA GLU A 57 7.43 0.52 6.19
C GLU A 57 7.05 -0.96 6.18
N ALA A 58 7.01 -1.54 4.99
CA ALA A 58 6.78 -2.97 4.83
C ALA A 58 7.74 -3.57 3.80
N ILE A 59 8.16 -4.81 4.02
CA ILE A 59 9.06 -5.53 3.11
C ILE A 59 8.45 -6.89 2.79
N GLY A 60 8.45 -7.27 1.51
CA GLY A 60 7.95 -8.56 1.06
C GLY A 60 8.28 -8.90 -0.38
N GLU A 61 7.67 -9.98 -0.86
CA GLU A 61 7.86 -10.54 -2.21
C GLU A 61 6.61 -10.35 -3.09
N THR A 62 5.46 -10.03 -2.47
CA THR A 62 4.21 -9.78 -3.19
C THR A 62 4.26 -8.41 -3.81
N ASP A 63 4.21 -8.34 -5.14
CA ASP A 63 4.11 -7.09 -5.88
C ASP A 63 2.77 -6.38 -5.58
N LEU A 64 2.83 -5.26 -4.88
CA LEU A 64 1.68 -4.40 -4.58
C LEU A 64 1.76 -3.11 -5.40
N GLU A 65 0.60 -2.73 -5.94
CA GLU A 65 0.40 -1.51 -6.72
C GLU A 65 0.54 -0.27 -5.83
N VAL A 66 1.17 0.76 -6.37
CA VAL A 66 1.47 2.03 -5.67
C VAL A 66 0.53 3.11 -6.17
N THR A 67 0.16 4.05 -5.30
CA THR A 67 -0.52 5.28 -5.73
C THR A 67 0.35 6.03 -6.75
N GLU A 68 -0.16 6.26 -7.96
CA GLU A 68 0.51 7.09 -8.97
C GLU A 68 -0.16 8.48 -9.03
N GLU A 69 0.65 9.52 -9.29
CA GLU A 69 0.15 10.89 -9.34
C GLU A 69 -0.68 11.09 -10.61
N GLY A 70 -2.01 11.18 -10.44
CA GLY A 70 -2.95 11.39 -11.54
C GLY A 70 -3.55 10.10 -12.12
N GLU A 71 -3.09 8.93 -11.69
CA GLU A 71 -3.63 7.63 -12.10
C GLU A 71 -3.77 6.69 -10.89
N HIS A 72 -5.00 6.24 -10.62
CA HIS A 72 -5.33 5.15 -9.69
C HIS A 72 -4.94 5.35 -8.21
N ASN A 73 -5.57 4.56 -7.35
CA ASN A 73 -5.21 4.45 -5.93
C ASN A 73 -4.21 3.32 -5.72
N GLY A 74 -3.40 3.39 -4.67
CA GLY A 74 -2.53 2.29 -4.29
C GLY A 74 -3.31 1.05 -3.83
N ALA A 75 -2.62 -0.07 -3.73
CA ALA A 75 -3.16 -1.25 -3.08
C ALA A 75 -3.54 -0.95 -1.62
N ILE A 76 -4.68 -1.48 -1.18
CA ILE A 76 -5.17 -1.33 0.19
C ILE A 76 -4.72 -2.54 0.98
N VAL A 77 -4.10 -2.31 2.14
CA VAL A 77 -3.57 -3.34 3.03
C VAL A 77 -4.26 -3.27 4.38
N LEU A 78 -4.83 -4.38 4.81
CA LEU A 78 -5.34 -4.59 6.17
C LEU A 78 -4.33 -5.44 6.96
N CYS A 79 -3.83 -4.88 8.06
CA CYS A 79 -2.96 -5.59 8.99
C CYS A 79 -3.25 -5.18 10.43
N ALA A 80 -3.43 -6.17 11.31
CA ALA A 80 -3.69 -5.95 12.73
C ALA A 80 -4.85 -4.96 13.00
N GLY A 81 -5.93 -5.05 12.21
CA GLY A 81 -7.12 -4.21 12.35
C GLY A 81 -6.94 -2.76 11.85
N LYS A 82 -5.85 -2.45 11.17
CA LYS A 82 -5.61 -1.13 10.58
C LYS A 82 -5.48 -1.23 9.06
N TYR A 83 -6.04 -0.25 8.38
CA TYR A 83 -5.96 -0.10 6.93
C TYR A 83 -4.85 0.84 6.55
N TYR A 84 -4.19 0.51 5.45
CA TYR A 84 -3.12 1.28 4.87
C TYR A 84 -3.25 1.34 3.36
N GLU A 85 -2.81 2.43 2.75
CA GLU A 85 -2.62 2.54 1.31
C GLU A 85 -1.12 2.45 0.98
N VAL A 86 -0.76 1.73 -0.08
CA VAL A 86 0.61 1.69 -0.60
C VAL A 86 0.90 2.97 -1.39
N VAL A 87 1.72 3.87 -0.85
CA VAL A 87 1.96 5.20 -1.44
C VAL A 87 3.35 5.37 -2.04
N GLN A 88 4.27 4.44 -1.77
CA GLN A 88 5.56 4.37 -2.45
C GLN A 88 6.09 2.93 -2.43
N ARG A 89 6.88 2.57 -3.44
CA ARG A 89 7.61 1.29 -3.51
C ARG A 89 9.06 1.51 -3.94
N GLN A 90 9.96 0.72 -3.38
CA GLN A 90 11.31 0.54 -3.90
C GLN A 90 11.52 -0.94 -4.20
N GLU A 91 12.15 -1.21 -5.32
CA GLU A 91 12.47 -2.56 -5.75
C GLU A 91 13.94 -2.83 -5.49
N TRP A 92 14.23 -3.96 -4.86
CA TRP A 92 15.58 -4.47 -4.75
C TRP A 92 15.65 -5.90 -5.28
N GLN A 93 16.50 -6.10 -6.28
CA GLN A 93 16.82 -7.42 -6.80
C GLN A 93 18.03 -7.98 -6.09
N ASN A 94 17.87 -9.14 -5.44
CA ASN A 94 18.99 -9.94 -4.95
C ASN A 94 19.34 -11.09 -5.93
N GLY A 95 19.16 -10.88 -7.24
CA GLY A 95 19.54 -11.79 -8.31
C GLY A 95 18.71 -13.08 -8.48
N VAL A 96 17.78 -13.39 -7.57
CA VAL A 96 16.98 -14.64 -7.60
C VAL A 96 15.48 -14.39 -7.40
N ILE A 97 15.11 -13.50 -6.48
CA ILE A 97 13.71 -13.15 -6.16
C ILE A 97 13.62 -11.62 -6.06
N ASN A 98 12.53 -11.04 -6.56
CA ASN A 98 12.23 -9.63 -6.38
C ASN A 98 11.81 -9.38 -4.93
N HIS A 99 12.49 -8.46 -4.27
CA HIS A 99 12.06 -7.93 -2.99
C HIS A 99 11.57 -6.51 -3.17
N TYR A 100 10.50 -6.20 -2.45
CA TYR A 100 9.87 -4.90 -2.48
C TYR A 100 9.85 -4.31 -1.09
N GLU A 101 10.31 -3.07 -0.97
CA GLU A 101 10.07 -2.21 0.18
C GLU A 101 8.90 -1.27 -0.15
N TYR A 102 8.02 -1.06 0.81
CA TYR A 102 6.82 -0.25 0.66
C TYR A 102 6.78 0.82 1.74
N LEU A 103 6.30 2.00 1.36
CA LEU A 103 5.78 2.98 2.29
C LEU A 103 4.26 2.90 2.31
N LEU A 104 3.71 2.69 3.48
CA LEU A 104 2.28 2.51 3.70
C LEU A 104 1.74 3.69 4.50
N PHE A 105 0.71 4.36 3.99
CA PHE A 105 0.03 5.45 4.68
C PHE A 105 -1.18 4.94 5.45
N GLY A 106 -1.30 5.28 6.74
CA GLY A 106 -2.42 4.88 7.59
C GLY A 106 -3.73 5.54 7.17
N MET A 107 -4.75 4.73 6.90
CA MET A 107 -6.07 5.20 6.51
C MET A 107 -7.03 5.22 7.69
N LYS A 108 -8.05 6.08 7.62
CA LYS A 108 -9.23 5.93 8.48
C LYS A 108 -10.02 4.72 8.01
N GLU A 109 -10.48 3.90 8.95
CA GLU A 109 -11.25 2.70 8.68
C GLU A 109 -12.47 2.97 7.79
N ARG A 110 -13.22 4.04 8.07
CA ARG A 110 -14.37 4.44 7.24
C ARG A 110 -14.02 4.64 5.78
N ASP A 111 -12.88 5.27 5.50
CA ASP A 111 -12.46 5.62 4.15
C ASP A 111 -12.00 4.35 3.41
N ALA A 112 -11.30 3.45 4.10
CA ALA A 112 -10.90 2.16 3.54
C ALA A 112 -12.12 1.26 3.25
N LEU A 113 -13.08 1.16 4.18
CA LEU A 113 -14.29 0.37 3.98
C LEU A 113 -15.18 0.90 2.85
N ALA A 114 -15.13 2.20 2.55
CA ALA A 114 -15.84 2.74 1.38
C ALA A 114 -15.25 2.24 0.04
N LEU A 115 -14.00 1.78 0.05
CA LEU A 115 -13.30 1.27 -1.13
C LEU A 115 -13.36 -0.26 -1.24
N VAL A 116 -13.24 -0.97 -0.11
CA VAL A 116 -13.05 -2.44 -0.09
C VAL A 116 -14.03 -3.21 0.78
N GLY A 117 -14.98 -2.52 1.44
CA GLY A 117 -15.95 -3.09 2.38
C GLY A 117 -17.33 -3.39 1.81
#